data_AF-A0A969XNN8-F1
#
_entry.id   AF-A0A969XNN8-F1
#
_cell.length_a   1.000
_cell.length_b   1.000
_cell.length_c   1.000
_cell.angle_alpha   90.00
_cell.angle_beta   90.00
_cell.angle_gamma   90.00
#
_symmetry.space_group_name_H-M   'P 1'
#
loop_
_entity.id
_entity.type
_entity.pdbx_description
1 polymer ?
#
loop_
_entity_poly.entity_id
_entity_poly.type
_entity_poly.pdbx_seq_one_letter_code
_entity_poly.pdbx_strand_id
1 'polypeptide(L)'
;MPNTLCDGPATPRFTPVPLANGRPWTDLAGAPLSSEMQAVVAEAPRGEAVAWGIALRIDGALVVAQDPLEVPLEPARGEWLVFLHTSDRRPLEQDAHGLISPMRGEGMLGERAATYVVRYEDGSEEALPIRRRREIGAFSRRWGENCFEAVAQHKPHPVRPNYQQPAQAWGRGETRVEAADDDAWQNWLWAWRNPHPERTIVGLRLEPGEGVVVLSAVSCGNVAAHPLRWEPRRKASLTLPEGVALDPALDDDGLLAQIRLDMGQVISARRRPVYPNATWTETTNNQLPDVAEREVLIEYTAHPDAAFHFWEGDPVPVSAVVGGKSSALVPVTPATQRVTLRAVTREDRRPVAVKLHVHGEAGEYLA
;
A
#
# COMPACT_ATOMS: atom_id res chain seq x y z
N MET A 1 -20.01 12.83 -8.00
CA MET A 1 -18.60 12.90 -8.44
C MET A 1 -18.14 11.45 -8.60
N PRO A 2 -17.38 11.07 -9.63
CA PRO A 2 -16.77 9.74 -9.65
C PRO A 2 -15.92 9.53 -8.39
N ASN A 3 -15.93 8.32 -7.85
CA ASN A 3 -15.06 7.94 -6.75
C ASN A 3 -13.63 7.88 -7.31
N THR A 4 -12.75 8.80 -6.93
CA THR A 4 -11.38 8.85 -7.43
C THR A 4 -10.48 8.16 -6.43
N LEU A 5 -9.87 7.04 -6.83
CA LEU A 5 -8.88 6.34 -6.03
C LEU A 5 -7.54 7.11 -6.09
N CYS A 6 -7.10 7.70 -4.97
CA CYS A 6 -5.85 8.43 -4.91
C CYS A 6 -5.21 8.32 -3.52
N ASP A 7 -4.39 7.30 -3.31
CA ASP A 7 -3.72 7.06 -2.02
C ASP A 7 -2.41 7.85 -1.83
N GLY A 8 -2.08 8.78 -2.73
CA GLY A 8 -0.87 9.60 -2.62
C GLY A 8 -0.33 10.08 -3.97
N PRO A 9 0.90 10.62 -3.99
CA PRO A 9 1.54 11.03 -5.23
C PRO A 9 1.85 9.83 -6.12
N ALA A 10 1.72 10.00 -7.43
CA ALA A 10 2.12 9.00 -8.40
C ALA A 10 3.63 9.04 -8.66
N THR A 11 4.24 7.87 -8.73
CA THR A 11 5.62 7.73 -9.19
C THR A 11 5.68 7.90 -10.71
N PRO A 12 6.69 8.59 -11.27
CA PRO A 12 6.90 8.65 -12.72
C PRO A 12 7.43 7.32 -13.30
N ARG A 13 7.71 6.32 -12.45
CA ARG A 13 8.25 5.00 -12.85
C ARG A 13 7.21 4.08 -13.50
N PHE A 14 5.93 4.41 -13.38
CA PHE A 14 4.81 3.66 -13.93
C PHE A 14 3.95 4.56 -14.80
N THR A 15 3.44 4.02 -15.90
CA THR A 15 2.54 4.70 -16.81
C THR A 15 1.30 3.82 -17.05
N PRO A 16 0.08 4.38 -16.94
CA PRO A 16 -1.13 3.64 -17.27
C PRO A 16 -1.07 3.11 -18.69
N VAL A 17 -1.50 1.86 -18.88
CA VAL A 17 -1.68 1.26 -20.20
C VAL A 17 -3.18 1.31 -20.53
N PRO A 18 -3.61 2.13 -21.50
CA PRO A 18 -5.02 2.23 -21.86
C PRO A 18 -5.58 0.87 -22.31
N LEU A 19 -6.72 0.49 -21.73
CA LEU A 19 -7.42 -0.74 -22.09
C LEU A 19 -8.47 -0.42 -23.16
N ALA A 20 -8.24 -0.89 -24.39
CA ALA A 20 -9.22 -0.79 -25.46
C ALA A 20 -10.47 -1.65 -25.15
N ASN A 21 -11.62 -1.27 -25.70
CA ASN A 21 -12.87 -2.03 -25.64
C ASN A 21 -13.44 -2.27 -24.22
N GLY A 22 -13.00 -1.50 -23.23
CA GLY A 22 -13.63 -1.49 -21.90
C GLY A 22 -15.09 -1.08 -21.99
N ARG A 23 -15.99 -1.83 -21.34
CA ARG A 23 -17.39 -1.46 -21.24
C ARG A 23 -17.52 -0.24 -20.33
N PRO A 24 -18.39 0.74 -20.64
CA PRO A 24 -18.71 1.80 -19.71
C PRO A 24 -19.23 1.23 -18.38
N TRP A 25 -18.85 1.85 -17.27
CA TRP A 25 -19.26 1.39 -15.94
C TRP A 25 -20.80 1.40 -15.74
N THR A 26 -21.51 2.29 -16.44
CA THR A 26 -22.98 2.33 -16.46
C THR A 26 -23.60 1.08 -17.07
N ASP A 27 -22.87 0.39 -17.94
CA ASP A 27 -23.38 -0.73 -18.74
C ASP A 27 -23.04 -2.08 -18.10
N LEU A 28 -22.26 -2.08 -17.00
CA LEU A 28 -21.93 -3.27 -16.22
C LEU A 28 -23.15 -3.90 -15.54
N ALA A 29 -24.22 -3.15 -15.29
CA ALA A 29 -25.47 -3.69 -14.74
C ALA A 29 -26.11 -4.77 -15.65
N GLY A 30 -25.79 -4.78 -16.95
CA GLY A 30 -26.23 -5.81 -17.90
C GLY A 30 -25.17 -6.89 -18.19
N ALA A 31 -24.01 -6.84 -17.53
CA ALA A 31 -22.98 -7.87 -17.64
C ALA A 31 -23.35 -9.10 -16.79
N PRO A 32 -22.75 -10.29 -17.03
CA PRO A 32 -23.03 -11.50 -16.27
C PRO A 32 -22.41 -11.45 -14.85
N LEU A 33 -22.70 -10.40 -14.09
CA LEU A 33 -22.25 -10.19 -12.71
C LEU A 33 -23.33 -10.69 -11.73
N SER A 34 -22.93 -11.08 -10.52
CA SER A 34 -23.83 -11.34 -9.40
C SER A 34 -24.65 -10.11 -9.05
N SER A 35 -25.85 -10.31 -8.49
CA SER A 35 -26.70 -9.21 -8.01
C SER A 35 -25.99 -8.31 -7.00
N GLU A 36 -25.16 -8.90 -6.15
CA GLU A 36 -24.41 -8.20 -5.13
C GLU A 36 -23.34 -7.31 -5.73
N MET A 37 -22.60 -7.79 -6.73
CA MET A 37 -21.59 -6.98 -7.41
C MET A 37 -22.26 -5.86 -8.24
N GLN A 38 -23.36 -6.15 -8.92
CA GLN A 38 -24.14 -5.14 -9.65
C GLN A 38 -24.60 -3.99 -8.74
N ALA A 39 -25.02 -4.31 -7.51
CA ALA A 39 -25.50 -3.31 -6.54
C ALA A 39 -24.43 -2.28 -6.13
N VAL A 40 -23.15 -2.61 -6.27
CA VAL A 40 -22.03 -1.76 -5.83
C VAL A 40 -21.14 -1.25 -6.97
N VAL A 41 -21.51 -1.48 -8.23
CA VAL A 41 -20.78 -0.93 -9.41
C VAL A 41 -20.62 0.59 -9.36
N ALA A 42 -21.56 1.29 -8.72
CA ALA A 42 -21.50 2.74 -8.55
C ALA A 42 -20.30 3.19 -7.68
N GLU A 43 -19.82 2.33 -6.78
CA GLU A 43 -18.72 2.59 -5.84
C GLU A 43 -17.34 2.34 -6.47
N ALA A 44 -17.29 1.64 -7.61
CA ALA A 44 -16.05 1.34 -8.32
C ALA A 44 -15.31 2.64 -8.73
N PRO A 45 -13.99 2.73 -8.52
CA PRO A 45 -13.23 3.92 -8.85
C PRO A 45 -13.19 4.18 -10.37
N ARG A 46 -13.09 5.45 -10.78
CA ARG A 46 -13.13 5.85 -12.20
C ARG A 46 -12.15 6.97 -12.52
N GLY A 47 -11.72 7.03 -13.78
CA GLY A 47 -10.86 8.09 -14.30
C GLY A 47 -9.38 7.86 -13.93
N GLU A 48 -8.65 8.95 -13.76
CA GLU A 48 -7.27 8.92 -13.29
C GLU A 48 -7.23 8.46 -11.83
N ALA A 49 -6.31 7.54 -11.51
CA ALA A 49 -6.20 6.96 -10.19
C ALA A 49 -4.73 6.72 -9.80
N VAL A 50 -4.47 6.71 -8.50
CA VAL A 50 -3.19 6.34 -7.91
C VAL A 50 -3.42 5.34 -6.80
N ALA A 51 -2.77 4.18 -6.92
CA ALA A 51 -2.81 3.10 -5.96
C ALA A 51 -1.39 2.61 -5.70
N TRP A 52 -0.97 2.61 -4.43
CA TRP A 52 0.40 2.25 -4.02
C TRP A 52 1.48 3.10 -4.71
N GLY A 53 1.15 4.35 -5.04
CA GLY A 53 2.00 5.24 -5.83
C GLY A 53 2.04 4.92 -7.33
N ILE A 54 1.29 3.93 -7.81
CA ILE A 54 1.26 3.52 -9.22
C ILE A 54 0.12 4.24 -9.94
N ALA A 55 0.46 4.96 -11.00
CA ALA A 55 -0.51 5.64 -11.84
C ALA A 55 -1.35 4.63 -12.66
N LEU A 56 -2.67 4.81 -12.62
CA LEU A 56 -3.67 3.99 -13.30
C LEU A 56 -4.71 4.88 -13.99
N ARG A 57 -5.41 4.31 -14.97
CA ARG A 57 -6.51 4.97 -15.68
C ARG A 57 -7.67 3.99 -15.87
N ILE A 58 -8.84 4.33 -15.32
CA ILE A 58 -10.01 3.47 -15.22
C ILE A 58 -11.16 4.09 -16.03
N ASP A 59 -11.08 4.02 -17.36
CA ASP A 59 -12.09 4.58 -18.27
C ASP A 59 -13.32 3.66 -18.42
N GLY A 60 -13.12 2.36 -18.26
CA GLY A 60 -14.14 1.32 -18.41
C GLY A 60 -13.65 0.00 -17.81
N ALA A 61 -14.44 -1.06 -17.98
CA ALA A 61 -14.18 -2.35 -17.39
C ALA A 61 -14.23 -3.48 -18.42
N LEU A 62 -13.25 -4.39 -18.38
CA LEU A 62 -13.26 -5.61 -19.18
C LEU A 62 -13.82 -6.75 -18.32
N VAL A 63 -14.95 -7.31 -18.75
CA VAL A 63 -15.63 -8.41 -18.04
C VAL A 63 -15.28 -9.74 -18.69
N VAL A 64 -14.50 -10.56 -17.99
CA VAL A 64 -14.06 -11.88 -18.42
C VAL A 64 -15.00 -12.92 -17.79
N ALA A 65 -15.81 -13.58 -18.61
CA ALA A 65 -16.86 -14.51 -18.12
C ALA A 65 -17.02 -15.78 -18.96
N GLN A 66 -17.24 -15.67 -20.27
CA GLN A 66 -17.56 -16.83 -21.14
C GLN A 66 -16.61 -16.97 -22.34
N ASP A 67 -16.43 -15.89 -23.09
CA ASP A 67 -15.55 -15.87 -24.25
C ASP A 67 -14.22 -15.15 -23.96
N PRO A 68 -13.11 -15.59 -24.57
CA PRO A 68 -11.85 -14.85 -24.51
C PRO A 68 -12.00 -13.44 -25.07
N LEU A 69 -11.38 -12.47 -24.41
CA LEU A 69 -11.32 -11.09 -24.87
C LEU A 69 -9.94 -10.78 -25.46
N GLU A 70 -9.94 -10.24 -26.67
CA GLU A 70 -8.74 -9.70 -27.31
C GLU A 70 -8.65 -8.20 -27.02
N VAL A 71 -7.55 -7.79 -26.39
CA VAL A 71 -7.34 -6.42 -25.92
C VAL A 71 -6.05 -5.89 -26.54
N PRO A 72 -6.14 -5.21 -27.69
CA PRO A 72 -5.00 -4.48 -28.24
C PRO A 72 -4.53 -3.43 -27.24
N LEU A 73 -3.22 -3.31 -27.07
CA LEU A 73 -2.61 -2.30 -26.21
C LEU A 73 -1.76 -1.36 -27.07
N GLU A 74 -1.62 -0.12 -26.61
CA GLU A 74 -0.53 0.72 -27.10
C GLU A 74 0.81 0.05 -26.76
N PRO A 75 1.78 0.04 -27.70
CA PRO A 75 3.08 -0.59 -27.48
C PRO A 75 3.75 -0.11 -26.19
N ALA A 76 4.02 -1.04 -25.28
CA ALA A 76 4.65 -0.75 -24.00
C ALA A 76 5.86 -1.67 -23.77
N ARG A 77 6.85 -1.17 -23.02
CA ARG A 77 8.00 -1.96 -22.54
C ARG A 77 8.25 -1.66 -21.08
N GLY A 78 8.42 -2.71 -20.30
CA GLY A 78 8.74 -2.58 -18.89
C GLY A 78 8.93 -3.91 -18.20
N GLU A 79 9.60 -3.85 -17.07
CA GLU A 79 9.86 -4.98 -16.19
C GLU A 79 8.61 -5.44 -15.44
N TRP A 80 7.66 -4.53 -15.21
CA TRP A 80 6.46 -4.83 -14.44
C TRP A 80 5.20 -4.45 -15.21
N LEU A 81 4.22 -5.36 -15.21
CA LEU A 81 2.81 -5.02 -15.42
C LEU A 81 2.08 -5.14 -14.10
N VAL A 82 1.31 -4.12 -13.74
CA VAL A 82 0.47 -4.10 -12.55
C VAL A 82 -0.98 -4.06 -12.98
N PHE A 83 -1.72 -5.09 -12.60
CA PHE A 83 -3.13 -5.25 -12.92
C PHE A 83 -3.97 -4.75 -11.75
N LEU A 84 -4.95 -3.90 -12.05
CA LEU A 84 -6.02 -3.52 -11.12
C LEU A 84 -7.27 -4.28 -11.54
N HIS A 85 -7.65 -5.28 -10.76
CA HIS A 85 -8.78 -6.14 -11.10
C HIS A 85 -9.52 -6.64 -9.87
N THR A 86 -10.72 -7.16 -10.08
CA THR A 86 -11.48 -7.81 -9.03
C THR A 86 -12.24 -8.99 -9.58
N SER A 87 -12.60 -9.90 -8.70
CA SER A 87 -13.41 -11.06 -9.05
C SER A 87 -14.79 -10.93 -8.45
N ASP A 88 -15.77 -11.46 -9.16
CA ASP A 88 -17.12 -11.59 -8.64
C ASP A 88 -17.17 -12.67 -7.55
N ARG A 89 -18.27 -12.69 -6.82
CA ARG A 89 -18.57 -13.65 -5.77
C ARG A 89 -18.44 -15.08 -6.29
N ARG A 90 -17.78 -15.93 -5.50
CA ARG A 90 -17.84 -17.39 -5.64
C ARG A 90 -18.45 -17.99 -4.39
N PRO A 91 -19.73 -18.39 -4.45
CA PRO A 91 -20.40 -18.97 -3.30
C PRO A 91 -19.78 -20.33 -2.96
N LEU A 92 -19.79 -20.65 -1.67
CA LEU A 92 -19.47 -21.99 -1.19
C LEU A 92 -20.73 -22.83 -1.26
N GLU A 93 -20.72 -23.85 -2.12
CA GLU A 93 -21.82 -24.80 -2.22
C GLU A 93 -21.82 -25.73 -1.01
N GLN A 94 -22.97 -25.81 -0.34
CA GLN A 94 -23.21 -26.77 0.72
C GLN A 94 -23.76 -28.06 0.14
N ASP A 95 -23.37 -29.19 0.70
CA ASP A 95 -23.98 -30.48 0.40
C ASP A 95 -25.40 -30.58 1.00
N ALA A 96 -26.05 -31.73 0.79
CA ALA A 96 -27.39 -31.99 1.30
C ALA A 96 -27.52 -31.92 2.84
N HIS A 97 -26.40 -31.91 3.57
CA HIS A 97 -26.34 -31.80 5.02
C HIS A 97 -25.92 -30.41 5.50
N GLY A 98 -25.76 -29.44 4.59
CA GLY A 98 -25.32 -28.09 4.92
C GLY A 98 -23.79 -27.97 5.11
N LEU A 99 -23.02 -29.01 4.75
CA LEU A 99 -21.57 -29.03 4.92
C LEU A 99 -20.87 -28.59 3.64
N ILE A 100 -19.81 -27.79 3.80
CA ILE A 100 -18.93 -27.38 2.70
C ILE A 100 -17.73 -28.32 2.71
N SER A 101 -17.63 -29.18 1.69
CA SER A 101 -16.55 -30.17 1.60
C SER A 101 -16.09 -30.36 0.15
N PRO A 102 -14.80 -30.14 -0.18
CA PRO A 102 -13.76 -29.62 0.70
C PRO A 102 -13.93 -28.11 1.01
N MET A 103 -13.67 -27.71 2.25
CA MET A 103 -13.69 -26.29 2.64
C MET A 103 -12.44 -25.57 2.11
N ARG A 104 -12.61 -24.69 1.11
CA ARG A 104 -11.54 -23.86 0.52
C ARG A 104 -11.60 -22.38 0.94
N GLY A 105 -12.52 -22.03 1.84
CA GLY A 105 -12.79 -20.64 2.23
C GLY A 105 -13.60 -19.88 1.18
N GLU A 106 -14.21 -18.77 1.58
CA GLU A 106 -15.00 -17.94 0.66
C GLU A 106 -14.11 -17.43 -0.48
N GLY A 107 -14.64 -17.39 -1.70
CA GLY A 107 -13.82 -17.05 -2.88
C GLY A 107 -12.94 -18.19 -3.41
N MET A 108 -13.06 -19.43 -2.90
CA MET A 108 -12.44 -20.63 -3.49
C MET A 108 -10.91 -20.55 -3.67
N LEU A 109 -10.17 -20.53 -2.55
CA LEU A 109 -8.71 -20.33 -2.54
C LEU A 109 -7.97 -21.16 -3.60
N GLY A 110 -7.27 -20.49 -4.52
CA GLY A 110 -6.44 -21.11 -5.56
C GLY A 110 -7.20 -21.55 -6.82
N GLU A 111 -8.52 -21.38 -6.88
CA GLU A 111 -9.31 -21.62 -8.10
C GLU A 111 -8.89 -20.65 -9.20
N ARG A 112 -8.72 -21.14 -10.44
CA ARG A 112 -8.34 -20.30 -11.58
C ARG A 112 -9.56 -19.50 -12.05
N ALA A 113 -9.57 -18.20 -11.78
CA ALA A 113 -10.64 -17.30 -12.19
C ALA A 113 -10.50 -16.86 -13.66
N ALA A 114 -9.26 -16.76 -14.15
CA ALA A 114 -8.95 -16.41 -15.53
C ALA A 114 -7.51 -16.83 -15.89
N THR A 115 -7.15 -16.73 -17.16
CA THR A 115 -5.75 -16.67 -17.62
C THR A 115 -5.56 -15.36 -18.36
N TYR A 116 -4.55 -14.56 -18.00
CA TYR A 116 -4.16 -13.40 -18.77
C TYR A 116 -2.97 -13.77 -19.64
N VAL A 117 -3.08 -13.61 -20.95
CA VAL A 117 -2.02 -13.92 -21.89
C VAL A 117 -1.43 -12.61 -22.40
N VAL A 118 -0.19 -12.33 -22.05
CA VAL A 118 0.56 -11.16 -22.52
C VAL A 118 1.13 -11.50 -23.90
N ARG A 119 0.88 -10.64 -24.89
CA ARG A 119 1.36 -10.80 -26.27
C ARG A 119 2.45 -9.80 -26.59
N TYR A 120 3.53 -10.28 -27.19
CA TYR A 120 4.61 -9.45 -27.68
C TYR A 120 4.52 -9.22 -29.18
N GLU A 121 5.17 -8.16 -29.64
CA GLU A 121 5.24 -7.75 -31.06
C GLU A 121 5.84 -8.84 -31.97
N ASP A 122 6.74 -9.68 -31.45
CA ASP A 122 7.35 -10.80 -32.17
C ASP A 122 6.43 -12.03 -32.29
N GLY A 123 5.20 -11.95 -31.75
CA GLY A 123 4.21 -13.03 -31.74
C GLY A 123 4.38 -14.04 -30.61
N SER A 124 5.38 -13.89 -29.74
CA SER A 124 5.48 -14.71 -28.52
C SER A 124 4.39 -14.33 -27.50
N GLU A 125 4.04 -15.29 -26.64
CA GLU A 125 3.02 -15.12 -25.61
C GLU A 125 3.51 -15.63 -24.24
N GLU A 126 3.06 -14.98 -23.16
CA GLU A 126 3.25 -15.44 -21.78
C GLU A 126 1.89 -15.60 -21.10
N ALA A 127 1.58 -16.81 -20.63
CA ALA A 127 0.30 -17.14 -20.03
C ALA A 127 0.35 -17.08 -18.49
N LEU A 128 -0.52 -16.25 -17.91
CA LEU A 128 -0.53 -15.91 -16.49
C LEU A 128 -1.80 -16.45 -15.84
N PRO A 129 -1.74 -17.54 -15.05
CA PRO A 129 -2.91 -18.03 -14.34
C PRO A 129 -3.31 -17.06 -13.24
N ILE A 130 -4.55 -16.59 -13.27
CA ILE A 130 -5.11 -15.68 -12.26
C ILE A 130 -5.94 -16.52 -11.30
N ARG A 131 -5.43 -16.71 -10.07
CA ARG A 131 -6.05 -17.57 -9.07
C ARG A 131 -6.62 -16.75 -7.92
N ARG A 132 -7.79 -17.17 -7.47
CA ARG A 132 -8.52 -16.49 -6.39
C ARG A 132 -7.74 -16.56 -5.08
N ARG A 133 -7.72 -15.44 -4.38
CA ARG A 133 -6.96 -15.17 -3.17
C ARG A 133 -5.44 -15.31 -3.32
N ARG A 134 -4.93 -15.39 -4.55
CA ARG A 134 -3.50 -15.23 -4.84
C ARG A 134 -3.30 -13.95 -5.62
N GLU A 135 -3.50 -14.01 -6.93
CA GLU A 135 -3.37 -12.88 -7.84
C GLU A 135 -4.60 -11.97 -7.80
N ILE A 136 -5.80 -12.50 -7.50
CA ILE A 136 -7.05 -11.72 -7.50
C ILE A 136 -7.91 -12.02 -6.28
N GLY A 137 -8.56 -11.01 -5.71
CA GLY A 137 -9.56 -11.18 -4.64
C GLY A 137 -10.96 -10.83 -5.12
N ALA A 138 -11.95 -11.06 -4.26
CA ALA A 138 -13.34 -10.70 -4.56
C ALA A 138 -13.58 -9.19 -4.39
N PHE A 139 -14.60 -8.65 -5.08
CA PHE A 139 -14.99 -7.24 -4.98
C PHE A 139 -15.47 -6.85 -3.58
N SER A 140 -15.96 -7.84 -2.82
CA SER A 140 -16.27 -7.73 -1.40
C SER A 140 -15.86 -9.04 -0.74
N ARG A 141 -15.36 -8.98 0.49
CA ARG A 141 -14.77 -10.14 1.16
C ARG A 141 -15.04 -10.13 2.65
N ARG A 142 -15.31 -11.30 3.23
CA ARG A 142 -15.32 -11.48 4.68
C ARG A 142 -13.91 -11.33 5.25
N TRP A 143 -13.81 -10.74 6.44
CA TRP A 143 -12.53 -10.61 7.15
C TRP A 143 -11.74 -11.93 7.19
N GLY A 144 -10.46 -11.86 6.80
CA GLY A 144 -9.56 -13.02 6.70
C GLY A 144 -9.42 -13.62 5.30
N GLU A 145 -10.27 -13.25 4.34
CA GLU A 145 -10.28 -13.79 2.98
C GLU A 145 -9.41 -12.99 1.99
N ASN A 146 -8.27 -12.46 2.45
CA ASN A 146 -7.34 -11.64 1.67
C ASN A 146 -6.51 -12.45 0.66
N CYS A 147 -5.81 -11.72 -0.23
CA CYS A 147 -4.87 -12.26 -1.21
C CYS A 147 -3.46 -12.51 -0.65
N PHE A 148 -2.76 -13.49 -1.22
CA PHE A 148 -1.36 -13.80 -0.90
C PHE A 148 -0.34 -13.08 -1.80
N GLU A 149 -0.68 -12.84 -3.08
CA GLU A 149 0.25 -12.25 -4.07
C GLU A 149 -0.21 -10.86 -4.53
N ALA A 150 -1.38 -10.42 -4.08
CA ALA A 150 -2.00 -9.14 -4.44
C ALA A 150 -2.36 -8.35 -3.18
N VAL A 151 -2.49 -7.03 -3.35
CA VAL A 151 -2.84 -6.09 -2.28
C VAL A 151 -4.13 -5.35 -2.61
N ALA A 152 -4.81 -4.80 -1.60
CA ALA A 152 -5.99 -3.97 -1.81
C ALA A 152 -5.64 -2.68 -2.59
N GLN A 153 -6.65 -2.09 -3.23
CA GLN A 153 -6.51 -0.91 -4.10
C GLN A 153 -5.96 0.32 -3.41
N HIS A 154 -6.27 0.48 -2.13
CA HIS A 154 -5.72 1.53 -1.29
C HIS A 154 -4.64 0.91 -0.40
N LYS A 155 -3.49 1.57 -0.28
CA LYS A 155 -2.45 1.10 0.64
C LYS A 155 -2.84 1.30 2.10
N PRO A 156 -2.38 0.45 3.05
CA PRO A 156 -2.59 0.70 4.46
C PRO A 156 -1.98 2.04 4.89
N HIS A 157 -2.68 2.78 5.74
CA HIS A 157 -2.29 4.14 6.11
C HIS A 157 -2.46 4.39 7.62
N PRO A 158 -1.68 5.31 8.20
CA PRO A 158 -1.81 5.63 9.60
C PRO A 158 -3.13 6.36 9.86
N VAL A 159 -3.74 6.08 11.01
CA VAL A 159 -4.82 6.90 11.56
C VAL A 159 -4.37 7.50 12.88
N ARG A 160 -4.82 8.72 13.17
CA ARG A 160 -4.49 9.36 14.43
C ARG A 160 -5.47 8.92 15.52
N PRO A 161 -5.01 8.81 16.78
CA PRO A 161 -5.91 8.53 17.87
C PRO A 161 -6.83 9.73 18.13
N ASN A 162 -8.02 9.46 18.63
CA ASN A 162 -9.10 10.46 18.75
C ASN A 162 -8.72 11.70 19.57
N TYR A 163 -7.82 11.58 20.55
CA TYR A 163 -7.37 12.73 21.35
C TYR A 163 -6.38 13.65 20.61
N GLN A 164 -5.82 13.22 19.48
CA GLN A 164 -4.95 14.04 18.62
C GLN A 164 -5.69 14.59 17.42
N GLN A 165 -6.58 13.81 16.85
CA GLN A 165 -7.44 14.19 15.74
C GLN A 165 -8.71 13.33 15.85
N PRO A 166 -9.87 13.92 16.19
CA PRO A 166 -11.11 13.16 16.34
C PRO A 166 -11.45 12.39 15.07
N ALA A 167 -11.50 11.05 15.15
CA ALA A 167 -11.99 10.21 14.07
C ALA A 167 -13.46 9.81 14.33
N GLN A 168 -14.16 9.41 13.27
CA GLN A 168 -15.58 9.01 13.35
C GLN A 168 -15.81 7.75 14.21
N ALA A 169 -14.80 6.88 14.37
CA ALA A 169 -14.89 5.65 15.14
C ALA A 169 -13.74 5.51 16.16
N TRP A 170 -14.06 5.61 17.46
CA TRP A 170 -13.07 5.56 18.55
C TRP A 170 -12.18 4.30 18.52
N GLY A 171 -12.77 3.13 18.29
CA GLY A 171 -12.01 1.87 18.25
C GLY A 171 -10.97 1.81 17.14
N ARG A 172 -11.24 2.42 15.97
CA ARG A 172 -10.27 2.49 14.86
C ARG A 172 -9.09 3.40 15.20
N GLY A 173 -9.34 4.53 15.86
CA GLY A 173 -8.26 5.43 16.29
C GLY A 173 -7.22 4.80 17.23
N GLU A 174 -7.63 3.78 18.02
CA GLU A 174 -6.73 3.09 18.95
C GLU A 174 -5.77 2.11 18.25
N THR A 175 -6.12 1.57 17.08
CA THR A 175 -5.20 0.70 16.29
C THR A 175 -4.10 1.50 15.60
N ARG A 176 -4.34 2.79 15.35
CA ARG A 176 -3.45 3.74 14.65
C ARG A 176 -3.10 3.36 13.22
N VAL A 177 -3.82 2.41 12.64
CA VAL A 177 -3.69 1.96 11.27
C VAL A 177 -5.05 1.60 10.70
N GLU A 178 -5.26 1.98 9.45
CA GLU A 178 -6.35 1.49 8.60
C GLU A 178 -5.76 0.55 7.55
N ALA A 179 -6.38 -0.62 7.39
CA ALA A 179 -5.95 -1.61 6.39
C ALA A 179 -6.44 -1.22 4.98
N ALA A 180 -7.55 -0.49 4.91
CA ALA A 180 -8.16 0.03 3.67
C ALA A 180 -8.50 -1.09 2.66
N ASP A 181 -9.04 -2.21 3.17
CA ASP A 181 -9.32 -3.44 2.42
C ASP A 181 -10.76 -3.98 2.62
N ASP A 182 -11.70 -3.10 2.99
CA ASP A 182 -13.08 -3.45 3.35
C ASP A 182 -14.14 -2.56 2.64
N ASP A 183 -13.76 -1.96 1.50
CA ASP A 183 -14.66 -1.15 0.69
C ASP A 183 -15.78 -1.99 0.07
N ALA A 184 -16.90 -1.34 -0.26
CA ALA A 184 -18.01 -1.98 -0.97
C ALA A 184 -17.59 -2.51 -2.36
N TRP A 185 -16.66 -1.83 -3.02
CA TRP A 185 -15.99 -2.30 -4.24
C TRP A 185 -14.47 -2.29 -4.07
N GLN A 186 -13.90 -3.48 -3.93
CA GLN A 186 -12.46 -3.68 -3.78
C GLN A 186 -11.85 -4.17 -5.09
N ASN A 187 -10.96 -3.39 -5.68
CA ASN A 187 -9.99 -3.92 -6.63
C ASN A 187 -8.74 -4.43 -5.89
N TRP A 188 -8.01 -5.31 -6.54
CA TRP A 188 -6.77 -5.89 -6.09
C TRP A 188 -5.67 -5.53 -7.08
N LEU A 189 -4.51 -5.12 -6.56
CA LEU A 189 -3.31 -4.89 -7.35
C LEU A 189 -2.46 -6.15 -7.32
N TRP A 190 -2.15 -6.67 -8.50
CA TRP A 190 -1.19 -7.74 -8.68
C TRP A 190 -0.09 -7.29 -9.64
N ALA A 191 1.17 -7.44 -9.22
CA ALA A 191 2.33 -7.09 -10.02
C ALA A 191 2.95 -8.35 -10.62
N TRP A 192 2.96 -8.44 -11.94
CA TRP A 192 3.66 -9.47 -12.68
C TRP A 192 5.00 -8.94 -13.19
N ARG A 193 6.06 -9.72 -12.96
CA ARG A 193 7.38 -9.44 -13.53
C ARG A 193 7.47 -10.01 -14.92
N ASN A 194 7.62 -9.14 -15.91
CA ASN A 194 7.83 -9.51 -17.29
C ASN A 194 9.20 -10.23 -17.44
N PRO A 195 9.23 -11.49 -17.90
CA PRO A 195 10.49 -12.22 -18.14
C PRO A 195 11.30 -11.66 -19.32
N HIS A 196 10.67 -10.83 -20.16
CA HIS A 196 11.21 -10.25 -21.38
C HIS A 196 10.99 -8.72 -21.41
N PRO A 197 11.60 -7.95 -20.48
CA PRO A 197 11.40 -6.49 -20.39
C PRO A 197 11.85 -5.73 -21.64
N GLU A 198 12.72 -6.33 -22.45
CA GLU A 198 13.20 -5.78 -23.72
C GLU A 198 12.19 -5.89 -24.87
N ARG A 199 11.23 -6.82 -24.77
CA ARG A 199 10.24 -7.07 -25.83
C ARG A 199 9.04 -6.12 -25.67
N THR A 200 8.58 -5.60 -26.81
CA THR A 200 7.39 -4.76 -26.88
C THR A 200 6.15 -5.61 -26.59
N ILE A 201 5.38 -5.26 -25.57
CA ILE A 201 4.04 -5.79 -25.31
C ILE A 201 3.05 -5.02 -26.18
N VAL A 202 2.19 -5.74 -26.90
CA VAL A 202 1.24 -5.16 -27.88
C VAL A 202 -0.22 -5.54 -27.62
N GLY A 203 -0.47 -6.44 -26.68
CA GLY A 203 -1.82 -6.90 -26.40
C GLY A 203 -1.93 -7.78 -25.18
N LEU A 204 -3.17 -7.92 -24.71
CA LEU A 204 -3.59 -8.97 -23.78
C LEU A 204 -4.66 -9.81 -24.44
N ARG A 205 -4.63 -11.12 -24.17
CA ARG A 205 -5.78 -11.99 -24.36
C ARG A 205 -6.25 -12.48 -23.00
N LEU A 206 -7.50 -12.19 -22.65
CA LEU A 206 -8.08 -12.55 -21.36
C LEU A 206 -8.96 -13.78 -21.55
N GLU A 207 -8.50 -14.93 -21.08
CA GLU A 207 -9.25 -16.17 -21.17
C GLU A 207 -10.05 -16.41 -19.88
N PRO A 208 -11.34 -16.75 -19.98
CA PRO A 208 -12.15 -17.05 -18.81
C PRO A 208 -11.72 -18.34 -18.10
N GLY A 209 -11.91 -18.33 -16.79
CA GLY A 209 -11.83 -19.50 -15.92
C GLY A 209 -13.14 -19.64 -15.15
N GLU A 210 -13.04 -19.94 -13.87
CA GLU A 210 -14.20 -20.13 -13.00
C GLU A 210 -14.76 -18.80 -12.47
N GLY A 211 -16.04 -18.56 -12.76
CA GLY A 211 -16.76 -17.34 -12.41
C GLY A 211 -16.35 -16.14 -13.26
N VAL A 212 -16.56 -14.94 -12.72
CA VAL A 212 -16.40 -13.69 -13.47
C VAL A 212 -15.28 -12.86 -12.87
N VAL A 213 -14.50 -12.24 -13.75
CA VAL A 213 -13.42 -11.32 -13.41
C VAL A 213 -13.66 -9.99 -14.12
N VAL A 214 -13.38 -8.90 -13.42
CA VAL A 214 -13.40 -7.53 -13.95
C VAL A 214 -11.99 -6.96 -13.90
N LEU A 215 -11.42 -6.67 -15.06
CA LEU A 215 -10.14 -5.94 -15.18
C LEU A 215 -10.46 -4.45 -15.37
N SER A 216 -9.98 -3.64 -14.43
CA SER A 216 -10.28 -2.20 -14.33
C SER A 216 -9.19 -1.33 -14.94
N ALA A 217 -7.92 -1.69 -14.74
CA ALA A 217 -6.78 -0.97 -15.32
C ALA A 217 -5.51 -1.83 -15.35
N VAL A 218 -4.54 -1.40 -16.16
CA VAL A 218 -3.16 -1.93 -16.17
C VAL A 218 -2.19 -0.75 -16.14
N SER A 219 -1.05 -0.93 -15.48
CA SER A 219 0.08 0.00 -15.52
C SER A 219 1.35 -0.74 -15.88
N CYS A 220 2.24 -0.11 -16.64
CA CYS A 220 3.54 -0.67 -17.00
C CYS A 220 4.65 0.22 -16.43
N GLY A 221 5.70 -0.38 -15.87
CA GLY A 221 6.77 0.39 -15.25
C GLY A 221 8.05 -0.38 -15.01
N ASN A 222 9.05 0.35 -14.54
CA ASN A 222 10.40 -0.17 -14.28
C ASN A 222 10.87 0.28 -12.90
N VAL A 223 11.10 -0.70 -12.03
CA VAL A 223 11.59 -0.52 -10.66
C VAL A 223 12.46 -1.70 -10.25
N ALA A 224 13.44 -1.45 -9.39
CA ALA A 224 14.51 -2.39 -9.04
C ALA A 224 14.05 -3.58 -8.18
N ALA A 225 12.88 -3.51 -7.56
CA ALA A 225 12.31 -4.57 -6.73
C ALA A 225 10.79 -4.68 -6.94
N HIS A 226 10.14 -5.62 -6.24
CA HIS A 226 8.71 -5.83 -6.39
C HIS A 226 7.92 -4.58 -5.96
N PRO A 227 7.09 -3.97 -6.84
CA PRO A 227 6.53 -2.64 -6.61
C PRO A 227 5.57 -2.57 -5.41
N LEU A 228 4.89 -3.68 -5.12
CA LEU A 228 3.92 -3.79 -4.01
C LEU A 228 4.54 -4.33 -2.71
N ARG A 229 5.88 -4.43 -2.62
CA ARG A 229 6.58 -4.88 -1.40
C ARG A 229 7.59 -3.84 -0.98
N TRP A 230 7.26 -3.09 0.06
CA TRP A 230 8.14 -2.06 0.60
C TRP A 230 9.17 -2.63 1.57
N GLU A 231 10.26 -1.89 1.76
CA GLU A 231 11.27 -2.23 2.75
C GLU A 231 10.77 -2.06 4.19
N PRO A 232 11.42 -2.71 5.18
CA PRO A 232 11.09 -2.51 6.59
C PRO A 232 11.08 -1.03 6.99
N ARG A 233 10.31 -0.71 8.04
CA ARG A 233 10.22 0.65 8.58
C ARG A 233 11.61 1.24 8.86
N ARG A 234 11.83 2.45 8.36
CA ARG A 234 13.02 3.29 8.57
C ARG A 234 12.62 4.62 9.21
N LYS A 235 13.63 5.38 9.63
CA LYS A 235 13.46 6.70 10.27
C LYS A 235 14.38 7.72 9.59
N ALA A 236 13.93 8.96 9.50
CA ALA A 236 14.71 10.08 9.04
C ALA A 236 14.37 11.35 9.85
N SER A 237 15.33 12.26 9.99
CA SER A 237 15.14 13.58 10.58
C SER A 237 14.98 14.61 9.47
N LEU A 238 13.82 15.27 9.45
CA LEU A 238 13.51 16.41 8.61
C LEU A 238 13.80 17.70 9.36
N THR A 239 14.55 18.62 8.76
CA THR A 239 14.69 19.98 9.30
C THR A 239 13.70 20.90 8.59
N LEU A 240 12.68 21.36 9.30
CA LEU A 240 11.73 22.35 8.78
C LEU A 240 12.42 23.69 8.54
N PRO A 241 12.00 24.48 7.52
CA PRO A 241 12.44 25.87 7.37
C PRO A 241 12.12 26.72 8.60
N GLU A 242 12.82 27.85 8.76
CA GLU A 242 12.53 28.78 9.85
C GLU A 242 11.10 29.34 9.73
N GLY A 243 10.39 29.44 10.85
CA GLY A 243 9.00 29.91 10.87
C GLY A 243 7.96 28.89 10.42
N VAL A 244 8.36 27.72 9.91
CA VAL A 244 7.43 26.66 9.50
C VAL A 244 7.17 25.71 10.67
N ALA A 245 5.91 25.62 11.11
CA ALA A 245 5.48 24.67 12.11
C ALA A 245 5.17 23.29 11.49
N LEU A 246 5.33 22.23 12.27
CA LEU A 246 4.84 20.90 11.90
C LEU A 246 3.30 20.91 11.94
N ASP A 247 2.68 20.52 10.84
CA ASP A 247 1.27 20.15 10.78
C ASP A 247 1.14 18.61 10.80
N PRO A 248 0.70 18.02 11.93
CA PRO A 248 0.59 16.59 12.07
C PRO A 248 -0.79 16.05 11.63
N ALA A 249 -1.68 16.87 11.07
CA ALA A 249 -2.99 16.42 10.61
C ALA A 249 -2.87 15.47 9.41
N LEU A 250 -3.68 14.40 9.43
CA LEU A 250 -3.84 13.48 8.32
C LEU A 250 -5.15 13.78 7.57
N ASP A 251 -5.14 13.66 6.24
CA ASP A 251 -6.39 13.59 5.47
C ASP A 251 -7.03 12.18 5.54
N ASP A 252 -8.12 11.97 4.81
CA ASP A 252 -8.90 10.73 4.84
C ASP A 252 -8.12 9.51 4.29
N ASP A 253 -7.04 9.75 3.54
CA ASP A 253 -6.14 8.72 2.99
C ASP A 253 -4.87 8.53 3.86
N GLY A 254 -4.84 9.16 5.04
CA GLY A 254 -3.71 9.07 5.98
C GLY A 254 -2.45 9.79 5.51
N LEU A 255 -2.59 10.84 4.69
CA LEU A 255 -1.47 11.61 4.16
C LEU A 255 -1.26 12.91 4.94
N LEU A 256 0.00 13.26 5.18
CA LEU A 256 0.37 14.57 5.71
C LEU A 256 0.38 15.59 4.57
N ALA A 257 -0.05 16.83 4.85
CA ALA A 257 0.06 17.93 3.90
C ALA A 257 1.51 18.28 3.56
N GLN A 258 2.42 18.08 4.53
CA GLN A 258 3.81 18.50 4.42
C GLN A 258 4.74 17.46 3.79
N ILE A 259 4.49 16.18 3.96
CA ILE A 259 5.41 15.15 3.48
C ILE A 259 4.67 13.88 3.12
N ARG A 260 4.85 13.43 1.88
CA ARG A 260 4.20 12.25 1.31
C ARG A 260 5.24 11.35 0.64
N LEU A 261 4.86 10.11 0.37
CA LEU A 261 5.65 9.12 -0.36
C LEU A 261 4.77 8.56 -1.48
N ASP A 262 5.36 8.35 -2.66
CA ASP A 262 4.70 7.69 -3.78
C ASP A 262 4.54 6.19 -3.51
N MET A 263 5.58 5.39 -3.80
CA MET A 263 5.65 3.96 -3.53
C MET A 263 6.04 3.67 -2.08
N GLY A 264 5.29 4.21 -1.14
CA GLY A 264 5.52 4.07 0.29
C GLY A 264 4.48 4.79 1.13
N GLN A 265 4.70 4.79 2.44
CA GLN A 265 3.85 5.47 3.41
C GLN A 265 4.69 6.16 4.49
N VAL A 266 4.36 7.42 4.75
CA VAL A 266 4.81 8.08 5.98
C VAL A 266 3.91 7.57 7.11
N ILE A 267 4.51 6.89 8.07
CA ILE A 267 3.83 6.25 9.20
C ILE A 267 3.56 7.29 10.29
N SER A 268 4.54 8.17 10.56
CA SER A 268 4.33 9.28 11.48
C SER A 268 5.34 10.41 11.27
N ALA A 269 4.93 11.63 11.63
CA ALA A 269 5.80 12.80 11.74
C ALA A 269 5.63 13.42 13.13
N ARG A 270 6.73 13.57 13.88
CA ARG A 270 6.73 14.12 15.24
C ARG A 270 7.95 14.98 15.48
N ARG A 271 7.80 16.09 16.20
CA ARG A 271 8.97 16.86 16.64
C ARG A 271 9.93 15.97 17.42
N ARG A 272 11.22 16.11 17.13
CA ARG A 272 12.27 15.27 17.69
C ARG A 272 12.38 15.53 19.20
N PRO A 273 12.31 14.50 20.07
CA PRO A 273 12.56 14.65 21.49
C PRO A 273 14.01 15.06 21.77
N VAL A 274 14.20 15.95 22.75
CA VAL A 274 15.50 16.40 23.25
C VAL A 274 15.59 16.02 24.72
N TYR A 275 16.32 14.94 25.00
CA TYR A 275 16.50 14.45 26.36
C TYR A 275 17.68 15.17 27.05
N PRO A 276 17.54 15.53 28.34
CA PRO A 276 18.58 16.21 29.11
C PRO A 276 19.65 15.22 29.58
N ASN A 277 20.38 14.61 28.64
CA ASN A 277 21.33 13.54 28.94
C ASN A 277 22.42 13.96 29.94
N ALA A 278 22.90 15.20 29.84
CA ALA A 278 23.93 15.75 30.73
C ALA A 278 23.44 15.94 32.18
N THR A 279 22.14 16.18 32.38
CA THR A 279 21.54 16.47 33.69
C THR A 279 20.47 15.44 34.08
N TRP A 280 20.49 14.24 33.47
CA TRP A 280 19.45 13.23 33.64
C TRP A 280 19.22 12.85 35.11
N THR A 281 20.27 12.80 35.91
CA THR A 281 20.21 12.47 37.35
C THR A 281 19.49 13.53 38.18
N GLU A 282 19.38 14.76 37.68
CA GLU A 282 18.74 15.90 38.37
C GLU A 282 17.26 16.04 38.00
N THR A 283 16.84 15.38 36.92
CA THR A 283 15.46 15.45 36.43
C THR A 283 14.49 14.62 37.30
N THR A 284 13.21 14.99 37.29
CA THR A 284 12.18 14.23 38.03
C THR A 284 11.77 12.96 37.30
N ASN A 285 11.18 12.00 38.02
CA ASN A 285 10.63 10.80 37.40
C ASN A 285 9.49 11.16 36.43
N ASN A 286 9.42 10.49 35.28
CA ASN A 286 8.44 10.73 34.21
C ASN A 286 8.43 12.15 33.63
N GLN A 287 9.50 12.93 33.81
CA GLN A 287 9.66 14.21 33.13
C GLN A 287 9.65 13.96 31.62
N LEU A 288 8.78 14.68 30.90
CA LEU A 288 8.74 14.65 29.44
C LEU A 288 9.99 15.37 28.89
N PRO A 289 10.56 14.89 27.78
CA PRO A 289 11.64 15.61 27.11
C PRO A 289 11.13 16.93 26.54
N ASP A 290 12.06 17.86 26.35
CA ASP A 290 11.80 18.98 25.45
C ASP A 290 11.66 18.46 24.01
N VAL A 291 11.18 19.30 23.11
CA VAL A 291 11.09 18.98 21.68
C VAL A 291 11.90 19.98 20.88
N ALA A 292 12.60 19.48 19.87
CA ALA A 292 13.30 20.32 18.92
C ALA A 292 12.31 21.23 18.20
N GLU A 293 12.71 22.48 17.99
CA GLU A 293 11.84 23.49 17.39
C GLU A 293 11.52 23.17 15.93
N ARG A 294 12.52 22.72 15.17
CA ARG A 294 12.47 22.54 13.71
C ARG A 294 12.77 21.13 13.24
N GLU A 295 13.26 20.25 14.10
CA GLU A 295 13.60 18.88 13.71
C GLU A 295 12.41 17.95 13.94
N VAL A 296 12.05 17.21 12.90
CA VAL A 296 10.91 16.29 12.87
C VAL A 296 11.42 14.90 12.54
N LEU A 297 11.16 13.95 13.45
CA LEU A 297 11.32 12.53 13.18
C LEU A 297 10.19 12.03 12.29
N ILE A 298 10.57 11.50 11.14
CA ILE A 298 9.72 10.85 10.16
C ILE A 298 9.94 9.34 10.25
N GLU A 299 8.90 8.59 10.60
CA GLU A 299 8.88 7.13 10.42
C GLU A 299 8.21 6.79 9.10
N TYR A 300 8.81 5.92 8.30
CA TYR A 300 8.30 5.58 6.98
C TYR A 300 8.65 4.16 6.56
N THR A 301 7.90 3.65 5.58
CA THR A 301 8.22 2.42 4.83
C THR A 301 8.04 2.74 3.36
N ALA A 302 8.94 2.26 2.50
CA ALA A 302 8.91 2.60 1.08
C ALA A 302 9.65 1.58 0.22
N HIS A 303 9.34 1.57 -1.07
CA HIS A 303 10.14 0.94 -2.10
C HIS A 303 11.50 1.68 -2.26
N PRO A 304 12.61 1.00 -2.62
CA PRO A 304 13.91 1.65 -2.81
C PRO A 304 13.94 2.79 -3.84
N ASP A 305 13.12 2.68 -4.89
CA ASP A 305 12.98 3.68 -5.95
C ASP A 305 11.93 4.76 -5.68
N ALA A 306 11.29 4.75 -4.50
CA ALA A 306 10.32 5.76 -4.12
C ALA A 306 10.96 7.15 -3.93
N ALA A 307 10.12 8.18 -3.87
CA ALA A 307 10.53 9.55 -3.59
C ALA A 307 9.63 10.20 -2.52
N PHE A 308 10.26 11.00 -1.66
CA PHE A 308 9.54 11.90 -0.76
C PHE A 308 9.07 13.13 -1.53
N HIS A 309 7.80 13.48 -1.37
CA HIS A 309 7.20 14.68 -1.91
C HIS A 309 6.92 15.64 -0.75
N PHE A 310 7.49 16.84 -0.83
CA PHE A 310 7.25 17.90 0.15
C PHE A 310 6.17 18.85 -0.34
N TRP A 311 5.64 19.69 0.55
CA TRP A 311 4.68 20.75 0.17
C TRP A 311 5.28 21.74 -0.85
N GLU A 312 6.62 21.86 -0.86
CA GLU A 312 7.38 22.70 -1.77
C GLU A 312 8.71 22.01 -2.16
N GLY A 313 9.16 22.25 -3.39
CA GLY A 313 10.43 21.76 -3.91
C GLY A 313 10.32 20.44 -4.69
N ASP A 314 11.48 19.99 -5.18
CA ASP A 314 11.56 18.76 -5.98
C ASP A 314 11.46 17.50 -5.10
N PRO A 315 10.89 16.40 -5.62
CA PRO A 315 10.89 15.13 -4.91
C PRO A 315 12.30 14.66 -4.56
N VAL A 316 12.49 14.14 -3.34
CA VAL A 316 13.76 13.61 -2.87
C VAL A 316 13.75 12.08 -2.92
N PRO A 317 14.61 11.43 -3.72
CA PRO A 317 14.65 9.97 -3.78
C PRO A 317 14.96 9.33 -2.42
N VAL A 318 14.25 8.25 -2.07
CA VAL A 318 14.50 7.47 -0.85
C VAL A 318 15.95 6.96 -0.81
N SER A 319 16.49 6.55 -1.96
CA SER A 319 17.90 6.14 -2.08
C SER A 319 18.91 7.25 -1.72
N ALA A 320 18.57 8.51 -1.97
CA ALA A 320 19.41 9.65 -1.58
C ALA A 320 19.35 9.89 -0.06
N VAL A 321 18.16 9.75 0.55
CA VAL A 321 18.00 9.82 2.02
C VAL A 321 18.77 8.69 2.70
N VAL A 322 18.56 7.43 2.28
CA VAL A 322 19.24 6.27 2.85
C VAL A 322 20.76 6.36 2.68
N GLY A 323 21.23 6.90 1.55
CA GLY A 323 22.65 7.11 1.28
C GLY A 323 23.27 8.33 1.97
N GLY A 324 22.51 9.10 2.78
CA GLY A 324 23.01 10.31 3.44
C GLY A 324 23.37 11.46 2.48
N LYS A 325 22.78 11.47 1.27
CA LYS A 325 23.03 12.46 0.23
C LYS A 325 21.98 13.57 0.16
N SER A 326 20.92 13.47 0.97
CA SER A 326 19.89 14.50 1.09
C SER A 326 20.24 15.47 2.23
N SER A 327 20.09 16.77 1.96
CA SER A 327 20.19 17.82 3.00
C SER A 327 18.87 18.06 3.72
N ALA A 328 17.74 17.75 3.09
CA ALA A 328 16.40 17.97 3.66
C ALA A 328 16.03 16.86 4.67
N LEU A 329 16.39 15.61 4.35
CA LEU A 329 16.13 14.44 5.18
C LEU A 329 17.43 13.72 5.48
N VAL A 330 17.80 13.68 6.76
CA VAL A 330 18.96 12.95 7.23
C VAL A 330 18.50 11.58 7.75
N PRO A 331 19.06 10.46 7.28
CA PRO A 331 18.65 9.14 7.76
C PRO A 331 18.99 9.00 9.26
N VAL A 332 18.11 8.34 10.01
CA VAL A 332 18.37 7.93 11.40
C VAL A 332 18.74 6.46 11.39
N THR A 333 19.88 6.12 11.98
CA THR A 333 20.41 4.75 11.92
C THR A 333 19.49 3.79 12.69
N PRO A 334 19.02 2.69 12.08
CA PRO A 334 18.21 1.72 12.79
C PRO A 334 18.96 1.10 13.98
N ALA A 335 18.40 1.22 15.17
CA ALA A 335 18.90 0.56 16.37
C ALA A 335 18.28 -0.85 16.52
N THR A 336 18.80 -1.83 15.78
CA THR A 336 18.28 -3.21 15.78
C THR A 336 18.87 -4.10 16.88
N GLN A 337 19.64 -3.52 17.81
CA GLN A 337 20.29 -4.27 18.86
C GLN A 337 19.28 -4.75 19.92
N ARG A 338 19.24 -6.06 20.16
CA ARG A 338 18.53 -6.62 21.32
C ARG A 338 19.31 -6.31 22.59
N VAL A 339 18.66 -5.64 23.55
CA VAL A 339 19.25 -5.29 24.85
C VAL A 339 18.46 -5.95 25.98
N THR A 340 19.17 -6.63 26.89
CA THR A 340 18.61 -7.14 28.15
C THR A 340 19.24 -6.36 29.31
N LEU A 341 18.41 -5.67 30.09
CA LEU A 341 18.86 -4.84 31.21
C LEU A 341 18.47 -5.46 32.54
N ARG A 342 19.40 -5.50 33.50
CA ARG A 342 19.16 -5.92 34.88
C ARG A 342 19.85 -4.95 35.84
N ALA A 343 19.07 -4.22 36.64
CA ALA A 343 19.59 -3.32 37.67
C ALA A 343 19.71 -4.06 39.00
N VAL A 344 20.93 -4.12 39.55
CA VAL A 344 21.22 -4.73 40.85
C VAL A 344 22.24 -3.90 41.62
N THR A 345 22.20 -3.99 42.94
CA THR A 345 23.27 -3.52 43.83
C THR A 345 24.60 -4.22 43.52
N ARG A 346 25.72 -3.50 43.70
CA ARG A 346 27.06 -4.05 43.44
C ARG A 346 27.46 -5.12 44.45
N GLU A 347 27.08 -4.93 45.72
CA GLU A 347 27.54 -5.75 46.84
C GLU A 347 26.83 -7.11 46.92
N ASP A 348 25.49 -7.11 46.92
CA ASP A 348 24.68 -8.32 47.19
C ASP A 348 23.80 -8.77 46.00
N ARG A 349 23.96 -8.13 44.83
CA ARG A 349 23.25 -8.46 43.57
C ARG A 349 21.72 -8.43 43.67
N ARG A 350 21.18 -7.72 44.66
CA ARG A 350 19.74 -7.58 44.84
C ARG A 350 19.16 -6.60 43.82
N PRO A 351 17.96 -6.87 43.27
CA PRO A 351 17.27 -5.90 42.41
C PRO A 351 17.11 -4.54 43.10
N VAL A 352 17.32 -3.47 42.36
CA VAL A 352 17.21 -2.09 42.85
C VAL A 352 16.39 -1.25 41.89
N ALA A 353 15.60 -0.32 42.43
CA ALA A 353 14.88 0.65 41.62
C ALA A 353 15.88 1.62 40.97
N VAL A 354 15.73 1.83 39.65
CA VAL A 354 16.53 2.77 38.89
C VAL A 354 15.64 3.64 38.02
N LYS A 355 16.10 4.86 37.77
CA LYS A 355 15.55 5.70 36.72
C LYS A 355 16.24 5.35 35.40
N LEU A 356 15.50 4.72 34.48
CA LEU A 356 16.00 4.25 33.19
C LEU A 356 15.19 4.87 32.06
N HIS A 357 15.88 5.37 31.05
CA HIS A 357 15.30 5.74 29.78
C HIS A 357 16.23 5.28 28.66
N VAL A 358 15.66 4.78 27.56
CA VAL A 358 16.40 4.21 26.44
C VAL A 358 15.82 4.77 25.15
N HIS A 359 16.67 5.39 24.36
CA HIS A 359 16.35 5.99 23.06
C HIS A 359 17.54 5.85 22.10
N GLY A 360 17.30 6.05 20.80
CA GLY A 360 18.35 6.06 19.79
C GLY A 360 19.03 7.41 19.67
N GLU A 361 19.97 7.54 18.73
CA GLU A 361 20.84 8.71 18.61
C GLU A 361 20.07 10.02 18.34
N ALA A 362 18.92 9.93 17.68
CA ALA A 362 18.06 11.07 17.38
C ALA A 362 17.00 11.33 18.47
N GLY A 363 16.98 10.59 19.59
CA GLY A 363 15.94 10.71 20.62
C GLY A 363 14.67 9.93 20.31
N GLU A 364 14.68 9.14 19.24
CA GLU A 364 13.60 8.24 18.86
C GLU A 364 13.54 7.02 19.79
N TYR A 365 12.35 6.47 20.00
CA TYR A 365 12.22 5.19 20.68
C TYR A 365 12.77 4.06 19.80
N LEU A 366 13.38 3.06 20.44
CA LEU A 366 14.05 1.93 19.78
C LEU A 366 13.09 0.91 19.12
N ALA A 367 11.78 1.14 19.20
CA ALA A 367 10.73 0.27 18.70
C ALA A 367 9.66 1.02 17.92
#